data_AF-A0A7X9NQ85-F1
#
_entry.id   AF-A0A7X9NQ85-F1
#
_cell.length_a   1.000
_cell.length_b   1.000
_cell.length_c   1.000
_cell.angle_alpha   90.00
_cell.angle_beta   90.00
_cell.angle_gamma   90.00
#
_symmetry.space_group_name_H-M   'P 1'
#
loop_
_entity.id
_entity.type
_entity.pdbx_description
1 polymer ?
#
loop_
_entity_poly.entity_id
_entity_poly.type
_entity_poly.pdbx_seq_one_letter_code
_entity_poly.pdbx_strand_id
1 'polypeptide(L)'
;MTVNTNITDRNNVSLGAWFEATPEYGKLVRLGVPDPVIGAIEGDLALYAEDRGIDDFDDIPEGEVVAAIADNTDTQTRLRILWEYEYAGLEGCGDDYTEGIDRDQAVDDDGEAVFDRYSFIVDVSASDDTVPDWRDYGFTVEDIEDFART
;
A
#
# COMPACT_ATOMS: atom_id res chain seq x y z
N MET A 1 -27.74 3.93 17.00
CA MET A 1 -28.23 3.77 15.62
C MET A 1 -27.09 3.09 14.89
N THR A 2 -27.15 1.77 14.81
CA THR A 2 -26.07 0.93 14.28
C THR A 2 -26.39 0.70 12.81
N VAL A 3 -25.56 1.23 11.92
CA VAL A 3 -25.71 0.98 10.48
C VAL A 3 -25.15 -0.42 10.23
N ASN A 4 -26.04 -1.36 9.94
CA ASN A 4 -25.70 -2.64 9.34
C ASN A 4 -25.56 -2.41 7.83
N THR A 5 -24.35 -2.32 7.32
CA THR A 5 -24.06 -2.47 5.89
C THR A 5 -23.84 -3.95 5.59
N ASN A 6 -24.95 -4.68 5.45
CA ASN A 6 -24.93 -5.95 4.72
C ASN A 6 -24.85 -5.61 3.24
N ILE A 7 -23.64 -5.51 2.69
CA ILE A 7 -23.42 -5.68 1.25
C ILE A 7 -23.90 -7.09 0.93
N THR A 8 -25.06 -7.17 0.26
CA THR A 8 -25.75 -8.43 0.04
C THR A 8 -25.15 -9.12 -1.17
N ASP A 9 -24.19 -9.97 -0.87
CA ASP A 9 -23.56 -10.96 -1.73
C ASP A 9 -24.59 -11.79 -2.52
N ARG A 10 -24.46 -11.85 -3.85
CA ARG A 10 -25.18 -12.83 -4.68
C ARG A 10 -24.38 -14.09 -4.97
N ASN A 11 -23.16 -14.21 -4.45
CA ASN A 11 -22.36 -15.43 -4.52
C ASN A 11 -21.66 -15.75 -3.20
N ASN A 12 -22.41 -15.71 -2.10
CA ASN A 12 -22.26 -16.47 -0.84
C ASN A 12 -20.85 -17.05 -0.56
N VAL A 13 -19.83 -16.21 -0.55
CA VAL A 13 -18.46 -16.53 -0.17
C VAL A 13 -18.05 -15.37 0.74
N SER A 14 -17.76 -15.66 2.01
CA SER A 14 -17.31 -14.64 2.96
C SER A 14 -16.13 -13.88 2.36
N LEU A 15 -16.06 -12.54 2.51
CA LEU A 15 -14.92 -11.72 2.04
C LEU A 15 -13.55 -12.34 2.41
N GLY A 16 -13.43 -12.92 3.60
CA GLY A 16 -12.22 -13.66 4.02
C GLY A 16 -11.88 -14.94 3.23
N ALA A 17 -12.78 -15.47 2.40
CA ALA A 17 -12.55 -16.58 1.47
C ALA A 17 -12.35 -16.10 0.01
N TRP A 18 -12.65 -14.83 -0.29
CA TRP A 18 -12.31 -14.17 -1.56
C TRP A 18 -10.87 -13.66 -1.56
N PHE A 19 -10.42 -13.12 -0.42
CA PHE A 19 -9.03 -12.74 -0.22
C PHE A 19 -8.10 -13.95 -0.47
N GLU A 20 -8.38 -15.15 0.05
CA GLU A 20 -7.57 -16.36 -0.20
C GLU A 20 -7.36 -16.78 -1.67
N ALA A 21 -8.12 -16.23 -2.63
CA ALA A 21 -8.14 -16.67 -4.03
C ALA A 21 -7.38 -15.76 -5.02
N THR A 22 -6.98 -14.53 -4.64
CA THR A 22 -6.21 -13.65 -5.53
C THR A 22 -4.69 -13.91 -5.40
N PRO A 23 -3.92 -13.84 -6.50
CA PRO A 23 -2.45 -13.90 -6.44
C PRO A 23 -1.85 -12.86 -5.48
N GLU A 24 -2.53 -11.72 -5.31
CA GLU A 24 -2.14 -10.61 -4.44
C GLU A 24 -2.31 -10.93 -2.95
N TYR A 25 -3.31 -11.73 -2.55
CA TYR A 25 -3.39 -12.19 -1.16
C TYR A 25 -2.30 -13.18 -0.78
N GLY A 26 -1.90 -14.03 -1.74
CA GLY A 26 -0.69 -14.84 -1.60
C GLY A 26 0.55 -13.97 -1.34
N LYS A 27 0.59 -12.74 -1.89
CA LYS A 27 1.61 -11.73 -1.63
C LYS A 27 1.42 -11.10 -0.24
N LEU A 28 0.20 -10.83 0.21
CA LEU A 28 -0.10 -10.25 1.54
C LEU A 28 0.25 -11.16 2.71
N VAL A 29 -0.09 -12.44 2.60
CA VAL A 29 0.30 -13.45 3.58
C VAL A 29 1.83 -13.63 3.58
N ARG A 30 2.48 -13.54 2.40
CA ARG A 30 3.94 -13.60 2.28
C ARG A 30 4.65 -12.37 2.86
N LEU A 31 3.98 -11.21 2.82
CA LEU A 31 4.40 -9.95 3.43
C LEU A 31 4.09 -9.88 4.94
N GLY A 32 3.53 -10.94 5.53
CA GLY A 32 3.39 -11.09 6.99
C GLY A 32 2.36 -10.17 7.64
N VAL A 33 1.34 -9.72 6.90
CA VAL A 33 0.27 -8.87 7.43
C VAL A 33 -0.55 -9.64 8.47
N PRO A 34 -0.73 -9.14 9.70
CA PRO A 34 -1.48 -9.85 10.74
C PRO A 34 -3.00 -9.86 10.48
N ASP A 35 -3.69 -10.97 10.74
CA ASP A 35 -5.16 -11.14 10.58
C ASP A 35 -6.05 -9.96 11.02
N PRO A 36 -5.85 -9.29 12.17
CA PRO A 36 -6.67 -8.12 12.55
C PRO A 36 -6.53 -6.91 11.61
N VAL A 37 -5.43 -6.83 10.86
CA VAL A 37 -5.20 -5.80 9.84
C VAL A 37 -5.99 -6.11 8.57
N ILE A 38 -6.20 -7.39 8.25
CA ILE A 38 -6.97 -7.83 7.08
C ILE A 38 -8.41 -7.29 7.12
N GLY A 39 -9.08 -7.38 8.28
CA GLY A 39 -10.45 -6.87 8.41
C GLY A 39 -10.57 -5.35 8.29
N ALA A 40 -9.52 -4.60 8.64
CA ALA A 40 -9.48 -3.15 8.44
C ALA A 40 -9.29 -2.79 6.96
N ILE A 41 -8.38 -3.50 6.28
CA ILE A 41 -8.15 -3.38 4.84
C ILE A 41 -9.43 -3.71 4.06
N GLU A 42 -10.13 -4.80 4.41
CA GLU A 42 -11.42 -5.16 3.80
C GLU A 42 -12.45 -4.03 3.93
N GLY A 43 -12.50 -3.38 5.08
CA GLY A 43 -13.39 -2.24 5.34
C GLY A 43 -13.07 -1.04 4.46
N ASP A 44 -11.80 -0.65 4.37
CA ASP A 44 -11.36 0.49 3.57
C ASP A 44 -11.59 0.26 2.07
N LEU A 45 -11.29 -0.95 1.58
CA LEU A 45 -11.50 -1.30 0.16
C LEU A 45 -12.98 -1.43 -0.20
N ALA A 46 -13.83 -1.91 0.71
CA ALA A 46 -15.27 -1.91 0.51
C ALA A 46 -15.84 -0.49 0.43
N LEU A 47 -15.35 0.43 1.27
CA LEU A 47 -15.74 1.84 1.23
C LEU A 47 -15.29 2.51 -0.08
N TYR A 48 -14.06 2.24 -0.53
CA TYR A 48 -13.56 2.72 -1.81
C TYR A 48 -14.43 2.24 -2.98
N ALA A 49 -14.74 0.94 -3.01
CA ALA A 49 -15.55 0.34 -4.06
C ALA A 49 -16.97 0.93 -4.09
N GLU A 50 -17.59 1.10 -2.93
CA GLU A 50 -18.92 1.72 -2.81
C GLU A 50 -18.95 3.16 -3.34
N ASP A 51 -17.95 3.98 -2.99
CA ASP A 51 -17.89 5.39 -3.40
C ASP A 51 -17.74 5.57 -4.92
N ARG A 52 -17.02 4.64 -5.57
CA ARG A 52 -16.77 4.65 -7.01
C ARG A 52 -17.74 3.79 -7.82
N GLY A 53 -18.68 3.10 -7.18
CA GLY A 53 -19.63 2.21 -7.86
C GLY A 53 -18.95 1.01 -8.52
N ILE A 54 -17.85 0.53 -7.92
CA ILE A 54 -17.13 -0.66 -8.32
C ILE A 54 -17.86 -1.87 -7.74
N ASP A 55 -18.31 -2.77 -8.62
CA ASP A 55 -19.11 -3.95 -8.26
C ASP A 55 -18.24 -5.20 -8.03
N ASP A 56 -16.97 -5.21 -8.48
CA ASP A 56 -16.03 -6.32 -8.34
C ASP A 56 -14.68 -5.85 -7.75
N PHE A 57 -14.12 -6.64 -6.84
CA PHE A 57 -12.85 -6.30 -6.20
C PHE A 57 -11.68 -6.34 -7.19
N ASP A 58 -11.74 -7.21 -8.21
CA ASP A 58 -10.73 -7.30 -9.27
C ASP A 58 -10.67 -6.01 -10.13
N ASP A 59 -11.69 -5.15 -10.03
CA ASP A 59 -11.73 -3.83 -10.67
C ASP A 59 -11.15 -2.72 -9.78
N ILE A 60 -10.79 -3.02 -8.51
CA ILE A 60 -10.08 -2.07 -7.64
C ILE A 60 -8.62 -1.97 -8.12
N PRO A 61 -8.08 -0.76 -8.23
CA PRO A 61 -6.68 -0.57 -8.63
C PRO A 61 -5.71 -1.24 -7.66
N GLU A 62 -4.72 -1.96 -8.20
CA GLU A 62 -3.68 -2.60 -7.37
C GLU A 62 -3.01 -1.60 -6.41
N GLY A 63 -2.81 -0.36 -6.87
CA GLY A 63 -2.25 0.70 -6.03
C GLY A 63 -3.14 1.07 -4.83
N GLU A 64 -4.47 1.09 -4.97
CA GLU A 64 -5.37 1.31 -3.83
C GLU A 64 -5.31 0.13 -2.86
N VAL A 65 -5.22 -1.10 -3.37
CA VAL A 65 -5.03 -2.28 -2.52
C VAL A 65 -3.75 -2.11 -1.70
N VAL A 66 -2.62 -1.85 -2.37
CA VAL A 66 -1.30 -1.61 -1.73
C VAL A 66 -1.39 -0.49 -0.69
N ALA A 67 -2.05 0.61 -1.04
CA ALA A 67 -2.22 1.77 -0.17
C ALA A 67 -3.05 1.44 1.08
N ALA A 68 -4.17 0.71 0.94
CA ALA A 68 -4.97 0.27 2.08
C ALA A 68 -4.17 -0.62 3.03
N ILE A 69 -3.31 -1.50 2.50
CA ILE A 69 -2.43 -2.34 3.33
C ILE A 69 -1.36 -1.48 4.03
N ALA A 70 -0.73 -0.56 3.30
CA ALA A 70 0.26 0.36 3.83
C ALA A 70 -0.33 1.19 4.99
N ASP A 71 -1.53 1.74 4.81
CA ASP A 71 -2.21 2.59 5.80
C ASP A 71 -2.51 1.85 7.11
N ASN A 72 -2.79 0.55 7.02
CA ASN A 72 -3.17 -0.28 8.15
C ASN A 72 -2.01 -1.09 8.78
N THR A 73 -0.77 -0.88 8.33
CA THR A 73 0.43 -1.57 8.84
C THR A 73 1.38 -0.63 9.59
N ASP A 74 2.24 -1.21 10.44
CA ASP A 74 3.32 -0.47 11.12
C ASP A 74 4.39 0.01 10.13
N THR A 75 5.22 0.96 10.54
CA THR A 75 6.21 1.62 9.66
C THR A 75 7.14 0.64 8.93
N GLN A 76 7.64 -0.40 9.61
CA GLN A 76 8.60 -1.33 9.00
C GLN A 76 7.91 -2.28 8.00
N THR A 77 6.72 -2.77 8.36
CA THR A 77 5.90 -3.56 7.43
C THR A 77 5.48 -2.73 6.22
N ARG A 78 5.03 -1.49 6.45
CA ARG A 78 4.66 -0.53 5.40
C ARG A 78 5.83 -0.27 4.45
N LEU A 79 7.01 0.03 5.00
CA LEU A 79 8.21 0.28 4.22
C LEU A 79 8.54 -0.93 3.35
N ARG A 80 8.52 -2.15 3.90
CA ARG A 80 8.74 -3.38 3.13
C ARG A 80 7.75 -3.53 1.97
N ILE A 81 6.45 -3.31 2.22
CA ILE A 81 5.40 -3.44 1.19
C ILE A 81 5.68 -2.49 0.03
N LEU A 82 5.93 -1.21 0.33
CA LEU A 82 6.19 -0.19 -0.69
C LEU A 82 7.54 -0.44 -1.39
N TRP A 83 8.54 -0.91 -0.66
CA TRP A 83 9.82 -1.30 -1.22
C TRP A 83 9.71 -2.48 -2.19
N GLU A 84 8.83 -3.45 -1.95
CA GLU A 84 8.63 -4.58 -2.87
C GLU A 84 7.63 -4.27 -4.01
N TYR A 85 6.86 -3.18 -3.90
CA TYR A 85 5.88 -2.81 -4.92
C TYR A 85 6.54 -2.07 -6.09
N GLU A 86 6.65 -2.74 -7.24
CA GLU A 86 7.40 -2.24 -8.40
C GLU A 86 6.90 -0.90 -8.95
N TYR A 87 5.61 -0.61 -8.79
CA TYR A 87 4.99 0.64 -9.26
C TYR A 87 5.04 1.77 -8.22
N ALA A 88 5.52 1.51 -7.00
CA ALA A 88 5.82 2.58 -6.07
C ALA A 88 7.06 3.34 -6.54
N GLY A 89 6.89 4.64 -6.81
CA GLY A 89 8.01 5.57 -7.00
C GLY A 89 8.67 5.86 -5.66
N LEU A 90 9.99 5.99 -5.66
CA LEU A 90 10.75 6.41 -4.49
C LEU A 90 11.40 7.76 -4.79
N GLU A 91 11.24 8.70 -3.87
CA GLU A 91 11.88 10.00 -3.90
C GLU A 91 12.79 10.19 -2.70
N GLY A 92 13.99 10.71 -2.98
CA GLY A 92 14.92 11.26 -1.98
C GLY A 92 14.68 12.76 -1.84
N CYS A 93 14.63 13.23 -0.60
CA CYS A 93 14.38 14.62 -0.27
C CYS A 93 15.56 15.20 0.53
N GLY A 94 16.06 16.35 0.09
CA GLY A 94 16.92 17.22 0.89
C GLY A 94 16.19 18.50 1.32
N ASP A 95 16.90 19.43 1.95
CA ASP A 95 16.34 20.68 2.49
C ASP A 95 15.46 21.48 1.49
N ASP A 96 15.88 21.57 0.23
CA ASP A 96 15.23 22.41 -0.79
C ASP A 96 14.95 21.67 -2.12
N TYR A 97 15.10 20.34 -2.15
CA TYR A 97 14.92 19.56 -3.37
C TYR A 97 14.35 18.18 -3.11
N THR A 98 13.70 17.64 -4.14
CA THR A 98 13.19 16.28 -4.21
C THR A 98 13.58 15.70 -5.56
N GLU A 99 14.06 14.46 -5.57
CA GLU A 99 14.40 13.75 -6.79
C GLU A 99 13.92 12.29 -6.73
N GLY A 100 13.47 11.77 -7.88
CA GLY A 100 13.15 10.36 -8.02
C GLY A 100 14.43 9.53 -8.05
N ILE A 101 14.48 8.48 -7.23
CA ILE A 101 15.65 7.61 -7.06
C ILE A 101 15.27 6.15 -7.20
N ASP A 102 16.24 5.33 -7.58
CA ASP A 102 16.15 3.88 -7.49
C ASP A 102 16.44 3.40 -6.06
N ARG A 103 15.92 2.21 -5.73
CA ARG A 103 16.03 1.62 -4.37
C ARG A 103 17.47 1.39 -3.92
N ASP A 104 18.36 1.07 -4.85
CA ASP A 104 19.79 0.87 -4.60
C ASP A 104 20.57 2.19 -4.45
N GLN A 105 19.92 3.34 -4.63
CA GLN A 105 20.49 4.67 -4.40
C GLN A 105 20.09 5.26 -3.05
N ALA A 106 19.17 4.62 -2.31
CA ALA A 106 18.66 5.13 -1.04
C ALA A 106 19.67 5.00 0.10
N VAL A 107 20.54 3.99 0.04
CA VAL A 107 21.61 3.77 1.02
C VAL A 107 22.96 3.64 0.32
N ASP A 108 24.02 4.04 1.01
CA ASP A 108 25.39 3.86 0.54
C ASP A 108 25.93 2.45 0.82
N ASP A 109 27.20 2.22 0.46
CA ASP A 109 27.87 0.92 0.63
C ASP A 109 28.01 0.49 2.12
N ASP A 110 27.90 1.43 3.05
CA ASP A 110 27.96 1.19 4.50
C ASP A 110 26.55 0.99 5.11
N GLY A 111 25.49 1.15 4.31
CA GLY A 111 24.09 1.02 4.73
C GLY A 111 23.50 2.27 5.37
N GLU A 112 24.15 3.42 5.20
CA GLU A 112 23.70 4.71 5.71
C GLU A 112 22.84 5.42 4.66
N ALA A 113 21.80 6.15 5.10
CA ALA A 113 20.89 6.79 4.16
C ALA A 113 21.56 7.98 3.45
N VAL A 114 21.33 8.11 2.15
CA VAL A 114 21.96 9.15 1.30
C VAL A 114 21.24 10.51 1.38
N PHE A 115 19.92 10.50 1.65
CA PHE A 115 19.03 11.66 1.69
C PHE A 115 18.48 11.93 3.11
N ASP A 116 18.00 13.15 3.34
CA ASP A 116 17.49 13.61 4.65
C ASP A 116 16.08 13.06 4.96
N ARG A 117 15.30 12.74 3.92
CA ARG A 117 13.96 12.14 4.02
C ARG A 117 13.65 11.35 2.75
N TYR A 118 12.74 10.39 2.87
CA TYR A 118 12.27 9.58 1.75
C TYR A 118 10.74 9.66 1.62
N SER A 119 10.25 9.60 0.39
CA SER A 119 8.82 9.47 0.10
C SER A 119 8.57 8.34 -0.90
N PHE A 120 7.64 7.45 -0.57
CA PHE A 120 7.09 6.50 -1.53
C PHE A 120 5.78 7.06 -2.09
N ILE A 121 5.66 7.05 -3.42
CA ILE A 121 4.49 7.56 -4.14
C ILE A 121 3.80 6.41 -4.86
N VAL A 122 2.51 6.24 -4.61
CA VAL A 122 1.67 5.18 -5.20
C VAL A 122 0.53 5.81 -5.99
N ASP A 123 0.35 5.38 -7.25
CA ASP A 123 -0.84 5.71 -8.05
C ASP A 123 -2.01 4.84 -7.59
N VAL A 124 -3.06 5.44 -7.06
CA VAL A 124 -4.28 4.75 -6.58
C VAL A 124 -5.48 5.00 -7.49
N SER A 125 -5.25 5.61 -8.66
CA SER A 125 -6.31 5.93 -9.61
C SER A 125 -6.90 4.68 -10.28
N ALA A 126 -8.20 4.75 -10.57
CA ALA A 126 -8.87 3.75 -11.38
C ALA A 126 -8.40 3.82 -12.83
N SER A 127 -8.40 2.68 -13.54
CA SER A 127 -7.92 2.63 -14.93
C SER A 127 -8.66 3.56 -15.90
N ASP A 128 -9.86 4.04 -15.53
CA ASP A 128 -10.66 5.01 -16.26
C ASP A 128 -10.53 6.46 -15.75
N ASP A 129 -9.77 6.69 -14.69
CA ASP A 129 -9.51 8.02 -14.16
C ASP A 129 -8.62 8.82 -15.12
N THR A 130 -9.02 10.05 -15.39
CA THR A 130 -8.28 10.98 -16.26
C THR A 130 -7.28 11.84 -15.51
N VAL A 131 -7.30 11.78 -14.19
CA VAL A 131 -6.42 12.51 -13.27
C VAL A 131 -5.85 11.48 -12.30
N PRO A 132 -4.53 11.25 -12.31
CA PRO A 132 -3.90 10.35 -11.35
C PRO A 132 -4.17 10.81 -9.91
N ASP A 133 -4.39 9.85 -9.03
CA ASP A 133 -4.55 10.07 -7.59
C ASP A 133 -3.33 9.45 -6.91
N TRP A 134 -2.57 10.27 -6.17
CA TRP A 134 -1.28 9.87 -5.62
C TRP A 134 -1.35 9.83 -4.11
N ARG A 135 -0.92 8.72 -3.52
CA ARG A 135 -0.72 8.60 -2.07
C ARG A 135 0.78 8.66 -1.74
N ASP A 136 1.14 9.56 -0.83
CA ASP A 136 2.51 9.80 -0.36
C ASP A 136 2.73 9.14 1.01
N TYR A 137 3.85 8.44 1.13
CA TYR A 137 4.31 7.80 2.35
C TYR A 137 5.71 8.26 2.72
N GLY A 138 5.79 9.16 3.71
CA GLY A 138 7.05 9.67 4.24
C GLY A 138 7.76 8.72 5.21
N PHE A 139 9.08 8.56 5.04
CA PHE A 139 9.97 7.82 5.92
C PHE A 139 11.18 8.67 6.33
N THR A 140 11.67 8.45 7.55
CA THR A 140 12.87 9.10 8.08
C THR A 140 14.15 8.37 7.64
N VAL A 141 15.30 9.01 7.84
CA VAL A 141 16.62 8.38 7.72
C VAL A 141 16.70 7.10 8.56
N GLU A 142 16.28 7.18 9.83
CA GLU A 142 16.32 6.05 10.76
C GLU A 142 15.49 4.87 10.24
N ASP A 143 14.31 5.13 9.65
CA ASP A 143 13.45 4.06 9.09
C ASP A 143 14.15 3.31 7.95
N ILE A 144 14.84 4.03 7.06
CA ILE A 144 15.54 3.47 5.89
C ILE A 144 16.79 2.71 6.29
N GLU A 145 17.59 3.26 7.20
CA GLU A 145 18.79 2.59 7.68
C GLU A 145 18.46 1.32 8.47
N ASP A 146 17.44 1.39 9.34
CA ASP A 146 17.00 0.22 10.10
C ASP A 146 16.49 -0.87 9.15
N PHE A 147 15.79 -0.50 8.08
CA PHE A 147 15.34 -1.44 7.05
C PHE A 147 16.52 -2.06 6.26
N ALA A 148 17.50 -1.25 5.87
CA ALA A 148 18.68 -1.73 5.12
C ALA A 148 19.56 -2.69 5.94
N ARG A 149 19.51 -2.61 7.28
CA ARG A 149 20.26 -3.49 8.20
C ARG A 149 19.58 -4.84 8.46
N THR A 150 18.33 -5.05 8.03
CA THR A 150 17.56 -6.30 8.24
C THR A 150 17.78 -7.36 7.15
#